data_AF-A0A7H9HRU6-F1
#
_entry.id   AF-A0A7H9HRU6-F1
#
_cell.length_a   1.000
_cell.length_b   1.000
_cell.length_c   1.000
_cell.angle_alpha   90.00
_cell.angle_beta   90.00
_cell.angle_gamma   90.00
#
_symmetry.space_group_name_H-M   'P 1'
#
loop_
_entity.id
_entity.type
_entity.pdbx_description
1 polymer ?
#
loop_
_entity_poly.entity_id
_entity_poly.type
_entity_poly.pdbx_seq_one_letter_code
_entity_poly.pdbx_strand_id
1 'polypeptide(L)'
;MSLDLASLLKNEIAKKQEELQNPAAEKPNRESPPGQREEHVEIKEQEDHAEESEVRESIEEQIERLRNRPQRIEKIVGGDAKIVRKIDPKDIGDPAQLKRVSMQCNLFIHDILSQWDKHSDEYHSELLVETKKALFPLLVKLRRATLSNDLVISLASVLYHLQQCNQNNLAIESYMKLSIGNVAWPIGVTSVGIHARSAHSKIQGSDGQVANVMLDEGTRLWITSIKRLITFHEWLNRT
;
A
#
# COMPACT_ATOMS: atom_id res chain seq x y z
N MET A 1 -5.09 19.09 21.68
CA MET A 1 -5.45 20.14 20.71
C MET A 1 -6.04 19.47 19.47
N SER A 2 -7.35 19.27 19.44
CA SER A 2 -8.03 18.67 18.29
C SER A 2 -8.09 19.70 17.17
N LEU A 3 -7.32 19.50 16.11
CA LEU A 3 -7.48 20.24 14.86
C LEU A 3 -8.90 19.96 14.37
N ASP A 4 -9.74 20.99 14.43
CA ASP A 4 -11.15 20.94 14.08
C ASP A 4 -11.30 20.82 12.56
N LEU A 5 -11.12 19.59 12.07
CA LEU A 5 -11.17 19.23 10.66
C LEU A 5 -12.52 19.62 10.03
N ALA A 6 -13.58 19.66 10.84
CA ALA A 6 -14.91 20.06 10.41
C ALA A 6 -15.01 21.56 10.06
N SER A 7 -14.26 22.43 10.74
CA SER A 7 -14.25 23.87 10.42
C SER A 7 -13.40 24.17 9.19
N LEU A 8 -12.27 23.47 9.01
CA LEU A 8 -11.47 23.56 7.78
C LEU A 8 -12.26 23.12 6.55
N LEU A 9 -12.99 22.01 6.64
CA LEU A 9 -13.81 21.51 5.53
C LEU A 9 -14.96 22.47 5.19
N LYS A 10 -15.59 23.10 6.19
CA LYS A 10 -16.62 24.12 5.98
C LYS A 10 -16.07 25.36 5.27
N ASN A 11 -14.87 25.80 5.65
CA ASN A 11 -14.21 26.95 5.04
C ASN A 11 -13.79 26.67 3.58
N GLU A 12 -13.30 25.46 3.30
CA GLU A 12 -12.95 25.03 1.94
C GLU A 12 -14.18 24.96 1.02
N ILE A 13 -15.31 24.45 1.55
CA ILE A 13 -16.59 24.38 0.83
C ILE A 13 -17.13 25.79 0.54
N ALA A 14 -17.09 26.70 1.53
CA ALA A 14 -17.55 28.07 1.35
C ALA A 14 -16.72 28.81 0.30
N LYS A 15 -15.40 28.67 0.33
CA LYS A 15 -14.49 29.26 -0.66
C LYS A 15 -14.77 28.77 -2.09
N LYS A 16 -15.02 27.47 -2.24
CA LYS A 16 -15.38 26.86 -3.54
C LYS A 16 -16.76 27.30 -4.04
N GLN A 17 -17.70 27.55 -3.14
CA GLN A 17 -19.03 28.08 -3.49
C GLN A 17 -18.97 29.55 -3.94
N GLU A 18 -18.07 30.34 -3.37
CA GLU A 18 -17.84 31.74 -3.76
C GLU A 18 -17.12 31.84 -5.13
N GLU A 19 -16.15 30.94 -5.40
CA GLU A 19 -15.53 30.78 -6.73
C GLU A 19 -16.55 30.42 -7.82
N LEU A 20 -17.59 29.63 -7.49
CA LEU A 20 -18.69 29.29 -8.41
C LEU A 20 -19.65 30.46 -8.66
N GLN A 21 -19.73 31.43 -7.75
CA GLN A 21 -20.59 32.62 -7.93
C GLN A 21 -19.93 33.74 -8.72
N ASN A 22 -18.60 33.74 -8.88
CA ASN A 22 -17.89 34.84 -9.56
C ASN A 22 -16.70 34.34 -10.42
N PRO A 23 -16.95 33.73 -11.59
CA PRO A 23 -15.92 33.10 -12.42
C PRO A 23 -14.94 34.09 -13.12
N ALA A 24 -15.11 35.41 -12.94
CA ALA A 24 -14.38 36.42 -13.72
C ALA A 24 -13.22 37.12 -12.98
N ALA A 25 -12.90 36.77 -11.73
CA ALA A 25 -11.93 37.52 -10.93
C ALA A 25 -10.68 36.70 -10.59
N GLU A 26 -9.89 36.29 -11.59
CA GLU A 26 -8.42 36.24 -11.55
C GLU A 26 -7.83 35.59 -12.81
N LYS A 27 -7.47 36.42 -13.80
CA LYS A 27 -6.33 36.14 -14.69
C LYS A 27 -5.43 37.37 -14.70
N PRO A 28 -4.13 37.27 -14.36
CA PRO A 28 -3.22 38.40 -14.41
C PRO A 28 -3.01 38.82 -15.87
N ASN A 29 -3.31 40.09 -16.12
CA ASN A 29 -3.25 40.76 -17.42
C ASN A 29 -1.80 40.77 -17.93
N ARG A 30 -1.53 40.09 -19.06
CA ARG A 30 -0.26 40.22 -19.81
C ARG A 30 -0.57 41.03 -21.05
N GLU A 31 -0.18 42.30 -21.04
CA GLU A 31 -0.38 43.24 -22.14
C GLU A 31 0.23 42.70 -23.45
N SER A 32 -0.51 42.82 -24.54
CA SER A 32 0.01 42.73 -25.91
C SER A 32 -0.79 43.70 -26.81
N PRO A 33 -0.16 44.32 -27.83
CA PRO A 33 -0.67 45.53 -28.49
C PRO A 33 -1.73 45.22 -29.58
N PRO A 34 -2.48 46.24 -30.06
CA PRO A 34 -3.68 46.02 -30.87
C PRO A 34 -3.37 45.90 -32.36
N GLY A 35 -4.03 44.96 -33.04
CA GLY A 35 -4.01 44.92 -34.50
C GLY A 35 -4.71 43.73 -35.14
N GLN A 36 -5.95 43.97 -35.57
CA GLN A 36 -6.67 43.36 -36.71
C GLN A 36 -7.61 42.16 -36.49
N ARG A 37 -8.90 42.51 -36.68
CA ARG A 37 -9.98 41.82 -37.43
C ARG A 37 -10.68 40.63 -36.78
N GLU A 38 -11.97 40.88 -36.54
CA GLU A 38 -13.06 39.95 -36.30
C GLU A 38 -13.04 38.77 -37.28
N GLU A 39 -12.98 37.55 -36.75
CA GLU A 39 -13.60 36.35 -37.34
C GLU A 39 -13.63 35.22 -36.28
N HIS A 40 -14.83 34.67 -36.06
CA HIS A 40 -15.15 33.45 -35.29
C HIS A 40 -15.04 33.51 -33.75
N VAL A 41 -16.12 34.00 -33.11
CA VAL A 41 -16.45 33.76 -31.70
C VAL A 41 -17.82 33.10 -31.66
N GLU A 42 -17.89 31.80 -31.91
CA GLU A 42 -19.12 31.01 -31.66
C GLU A 42 -18.85 29.52 -31.39
N ILE A 43 -17.59 29.05 -31.53
CA ILE A 43 -17.20 27.65 -31.28
C ILE A 43 -16.60 27.46 -29.87
N LYS A 44 -16.07 28.51 -29.24
CA LYS A 44 -15.41 28.41 -27.92
C LYS A 44 -16.36 28.24 -26.73
N GLU A 45 -17.57 28.82 -26.77
CA GLU A 45 -18.51 28.72 -25.66
C GLU A 45 -19.08 27.30 -25.48
N GLN A 46 -19.13 26.50 -26.55
CA GLN A 46 -19.59 25.11 -26.49
C GLN A 46 -18.50 24.16 -25.97
N GLU A 47 -17.23 24.38 -26.34
CA GLU A 47 -16.09 23.62 -25.82
C GLU A 47 -15.85 23.93 -24.33
N ASP A 48 -15.92 25.21 -23.93
CA ASP A 48 -15.77 25.62 -22.52
C ASP A 48 -16.90 25.05 -21.63
N HIS A 49 -18.15 24.99 -22.13
CA HIS A 49 -19.25 24.37 -21.39
C HIS A 49 -19.17 22.84 -21.33
N ALA A 50 -18.66 22.18 -22.37
CA ALA A 50 -18.45 20.75 -22.39
C ALA A 50 -17.36 20.34 -21.39
N GLU A 51 -16.21 21.04 -21.38
CA GLU A 51 -15.15 20.83 -20.40
C GLU A 51 -15.61 21.11 -18.96
N GLU A 52 -16.39 22.18 -18.74
CA GLU A 52 -16.98 22.44 -17.41
C GLU A 52 -17.98 21.35 -16.97
N SER A 53 -18.75 20.77 -17.90
CA SER A 53 -19.69 19.69 -17.60
C SER A 53 -18.98 18.39 -17.24
N GLU A 54 -17.92 18.01 -17.97
CA GLU A 54 -17.11 16.83 -17.68
C GLU A 54 -16.36 16.97 -16.34
N VAL A 55 -15.85 18.17 -16.04
CA VAL A 55 -15.21 18.45 -14.75
C VAL A 55 -16.23 18.37 -13.61
N ARG A 56 -17.45 18.88 -13.79
CA ARG A 56 -18.53 18.79 -12.79
C ARG A 56 -18.98 17.34 -12.56
N GLU A 57 -19.17 16.56 -13.62
CA GLU A 57 -19.49 15.13 -13.50
C GLU A 57 -18.38 14.34 -12.78
N SER A 58 -17.11 14.62 -13.09
CA SER A 58 -15.96 14.03 -12.40
C SER A 58 -15.90 14.39 -10.91
N ILE A 59 -16.26 15.63 -10.55
CA ILE A 59 -16.33 16.09 -9.16
C ILE A 59 -17.53 15.45 -8.43
N GLU A 60 -18.70 15.37 -9.07
CA GLU A 60 -19.88 14.72 -8.51
C GLU A 60 -19.63 13.23 -8.25
N GLU A 61 -18.99 12.53 -9.19
CA GLU A 61 -18.53 11.16 -8.99
C GLU A 61 -17.58 11.03 -7.79
N GLN A 62 -16.64 11.97 -7.63
CA GLN A 62 -15.72 11.97 -6.48
C GLN A 62 -16.47 12.20 -5.17
N ILE A 63 -17.42 13.13 -5.12
CA ILE A 63 -18.26 13.42 -3.96
C ILE A 63 -19.09 12.18 -3.59
N GLU A 64 -19.68 11.51 -4.57
CA GLU A 64 -20.47 10.30 -4.34
C GLU A 64 -19.61 9.12 -3.87
N ARG A 65 -18.40 8.95 -4.42
CA ARG A 65 -17.42 7.98 -3.93
C ARG A 65 -17.01 8.26 -2.48
N LEU A 66 -16.86 9.53 -2.10
CA LEU A 66 -16.56 9.95 -0.72
C LEU A 66 -17.75 9.71 0.22
N ARG A 67 -18.97 9.99 -0.22
CA ARG A 67 -20.21 9.77 0.55
C ARG A 67 -20.45 8.28 0.83
N ASN A 68 -20.17 7.41 -0.14
CA ASN A 68 -20.30 5.96 -0.02
C ASN A 68 -19.08 5.28 0.64
N ARG A 69 -18.01 6.03 0.93
CA ARG A 69 -16.78 5.54 1.57
C ARG A 69 -17.02 4.85 2.93
N PRO A 70 -17.74 5.41 3.92
CA PRO A 70 -17.91 4.77 5.22
C PRO A 70 -18.59 3.39 5.11
N GLN A 71 -19.65 3.27 4.32
CA GLN A 71 -20.36 2.00 4.10
C GLN A 71 -19.47 0.95 3.43
N ARG A 72 -18.63 1.35 2.47
CA ARG A 72 -17.64 0.45 1.84
C ARG A 72 -16.61 -0.02 2.85
N ILE A 73 -16.13 0.86 3.72
CA ILE A 73 -15.17 0.53 4.78
C ILE A 73 -15.79 -0.49 5.73
N GLU A 74 -17.02 -0.27 6.21
CA GLU A 74 -17.69 -1.22 7.12
C GLU A 74 -17.85 -2.61 6.50
N LYS A 75 -18.25 -2.70 5.22
CA LYS A 75 -18.32 -3.98 4.51
C LYS A 75 -16.97 -4.67 4.41
N ILE A 76 -15.91 -3.92 4.14
CA ILE A 76 -14.54 -4.46 4.07
C ILE A 76 -14.08 -4.93 5.45
N VAL A 77 -14.28 -4.12 6.50
CA VAL A 77 -13.92 -4.47 7.88
C VAL A 77 -14.68 -5.72 8.34
N GLY A 78 -15.97 -5.84 8.01
CA GLY A 78 -16.76 -7.04 8.28
C GLY A 78 -16.30 -8.28 7.51
N GLY A 79 -15.73 -8.10 6.31
CA GLY A 79 -15.07 -9.16 5.55
C GLY A 79 -13.74 -9.56 6.18
N ASP A 80 -12.89 -8.57 6.50
CA ASP A 80 -11.57 -8.75 7.11
C ASP A 80 -11.67 -9.49 8.45
N ALA A 81 -12.71 -9.22 9.26
CA ALA A 81 -12.95 -9.90 10.52
C ALA A 81 -13.20 -11.42 10.40
N LYS A 82 -13.66 -11.90 9.24
CA LYS A 82 -13.92 -13.33 8.99
C LYS A 82 -12.68 -14.10 8.56
N ILE A 83 -11.61 -13.40 8.17
CA ILE A 83 -10.41 -14.02 7.60
C ILE A 83 -9.48 -14.44 8.74
N VAL A 84 -9.07 -15.71 8.74
CA VAL A 84 -8.10 -16.25 9.70
C VAL A 84 -6.72 -15.67 9.40
N ARG A 85 -6.10 -15.04 10.42
CA ARG A 85 -4.78 -14.37 10.33
C ARG A 85 -3.60 -15.35 10.26
N LYS A 86 -3.80 -16.60 10.64
CA LYS A 86 -2.77 -17.66 10.62
C LYS A 86 -2.44 -18.03 9.17
N ILE A 87 -1.16 -18.02 8.85
CA ILE A 87 -0.64 -18.40 7.53
C ILE A 87 -0.32 -19.90 7.59
N ASP A 88 -0.89 -20.69 6.68
CA ASP A 88 -0.58 -22.11 6.56
C ASP A 88 0.52 -22.31 5.50
N PRO A 89 1.58 -23.10 5.79
CA PRO A 89 2.75 -23.19 4.91
C PRO A 89 2.44 -23.87 3.57
N LYS A 90 1.39 -24.69 3.51
CA LYS A 90 0.92 -25.36 2.28
C LYS A 90 0.31 -24.37 1.29
N ASP A 91 -0.32 -23.31 1.79
CA ASP A 91 -1.03 -22.34 0.96
C ASP A 91 -0.06 -21.34 0.30
N ILE A 92 1.14 -21.17 0.86
CA ILE A 92 2.15 -20.21 0.36
C ILE A 92 2.57 -20.52 -1.08
N GLY A 93 2.66 -21.81 -1.43
CA GLY A 93 3.11 -22.25 -2.76
C GLY A 93 2.03 -22.45 -3.80
N ASP A 94 0.76 -22.35 -3.43
CA ASP A 94 -0.35 -22.57 -4.35
C ASP A 94 -0.76 -21.25 -5.04
N PRO A 95 -0.60 -21.12 -6.37
CA PRO A 95 -1.04 -19.92 -7.08
C PRO A 95 -2.54 -19.63 -6.92
N ALA A 96 -3.37 -20.65 -6.65
CA ALA A 96 -4.80 -20.46 -6.41
C ALA A 96 -5.07 -19.78 -5.06
N GLN A 97 -4.25 -20.05 -4.04
CA GLN A 97 -4.39 -19.48 -2.69
C GLN A 97 -3.65 -18.17 -2.51
N LEU A 98 -2.84 -17.73 -3.48
CA LEU A 98 -2.01 -16.54 -3.38
C LEU A 98 -2.77 -15.28 -2.95
N LYS A 99 -3.98 -15.06 -3.48
CA LYS A 99 -4.82 -13.91 -3.10
C LYS A 99 -5.21 -13.95 -1.62
N ARG A 100 -5.54 -15.14 -1.12
CA ARG A 100 -5.88 -15.37 0.28
C ARG A 100 -4.65 -15.15 1.16
N VAL A 101 -3.51 -15.75 0.82
CA VAL A 101 -2.25 -15.58 1.55
C VAL A 101 -1.81 -14.12 1.58
N SER A 102 -1.92 -13.40 0.46
CA SER A 102 -1.64 -11.96 0.38
C SER A 102 -2.50 -11.16 1.35
N MET A 103 -3.80 -11.49 1.46
CA MET A 103 -4.69 -10.86 2.43
C MET A 103 -4.33 -11.24 3.88
N GLN A 104 -3.97 -12.50 4.15
CA GLN A 104 -3.54 -12.92 5.48
C GLN A 104 -2.27 -12.19 5.93
N CYS A 105 -1.30 -12.02 5.02
CA CYS A 105 -0.11 -11.21 5.26
C CYS A 105 -0.47 -9.76 5.61
N ASN A 106 -1.40 -9.16 4.85
CA ASN A 106 -1.88 -7.80 5.10
C ASN A 106 -2.48 -7.66 6.51
N LEU A 107 -3.39 -8.55 6.88
CA LEU A 107 -4.06 -8.54 8.18
C LEU A 107 -3.09 -8.79 9.34
N PHE A 108 -2.12 -9.68 9.16
CA PHE A 108 -1.12 -9.95 10.18
C PHE A 108 -0.17 -8.77 10.40
N ILE A 109 0.26 -8.08 9.33
CA ILE A 109 1.04 -6.85 9.47
C ILE A 109 0.25 -5.78 10.22
N HIS A 110 -1.05 -5.62 9.92
CA HIS A 110 -1.91 -4.70 10.67
C HIS A 110 -2.04 -5.07 12.15
N ASP A 111 -2.09 -6.37 12.45
CA ASP A 111 -2.15 -6.85 13.83
C ASP A 111 -0.86 -6.50 14.60
N ILE A 112 0.32 -6.78 14.03
CA ILE A 112 1.60 -6.40 14.63
C ILE A 112 1.67 -4.88 14.84
N LEU A 113 1.29 -4.09 13.83
CA LEU A 113 1.27 -2.63 13.95
C LEU A 113 0.29 -2.15 15.03
N SER A 114 -0.84 -2.82 15.22
CA SER A 114 -1.77 -2.52 16.30
C SER A 114 -1.20 -2.89 17.67
N GLN A 115 -0.45 -3.99 17.77
CA GLN A 115 0.24 -4.39 18.99
C GLN A 115 1.38 -3.40 19.33
N TRP A 116 2.10 -2.90 18.33
CA TRP A 116 3.09 -1.85 18.52
C TRP A 116 2.44 -0.56 19.00
N ASP A 117 1.31 -0.17 18.41
CA ASP A 117 0.55 1.02 18.84
C ASP A 117 0.17 0.96 20.34
N LYS A 118 -0.20 -0.22 20.84
CA LYS A 118 -0.54 -0.44 22.26
C LYS A 118 0.66 -0.32 23.20
N HIS A 119 1.84 -0.71 22.74
CA HIS A 119 3.10 -0.64 23.49
C HIS A 119 3.95 0.54 23.03
N SER A 120 3.34 1.56 22.43
CA SER A 120 4.07 2.70 21.85
C SER A 120 4.87 3.47 22.89
N ASP A 121 4.45 3.46 24.16
CA ASP A 121 5.15 4.14 25.25
C ASP A 121 6.41 3.39 25.70
N GLU A 122 6.46 2.07 25.47
CA GLU A 122 7.55 1.19 25.93
C GLU A 122 8.56 0.89 24.83
N TYR A 123 8.15 0.92 23.55
CA TYR A 123 9.00 0.56 22.42
C TYR A 123 8.95 1.58 21.27
N HIS A 124 10.03 2.38 21.16
CA HIS A 124 10.39 3.20 20.00
C HIS A 124 9.21 3.87 19.26
N SER A 125 8.48 4.74 19.97
CA SER A 125 7.35 5.52 19.45
C SER A 125 7.70 6.31 18.18
N GLU A 126 8.92 6.87 18.13
CA GLU A 126 9.43 7.69 17.03
C GLU A 126 9.48 6.93 15.70
N LEU A 127 9.74 5.63 15.74
CA LEU A 127 9.87 4.79 14.55
C LEU A 127 8.50 4.31 14.03
N LEU A 128 7.46 4.30 14.86
CA LEU A 128 6.16 3.74 14.50
C LEU A 128 5.52 4.51 13.34
N VAL A 129 5.55 5.85 13.39
CA VAL A 129 4.97 6.70 12.34
C VAL A 129 5.69 6.52 11.00
N GLU A 130 7.03 6.49 11.03
CA GLU A 130 7.83 6.26 9.83
C GLU A 130 7.57 4.87 9.24
N THR A 131 7.51 3.85 10.11
CA THR A 131 7.26 2.46 9.72
C THR A 131 5.87 2.29 9.10
N LYS A 132 4.83 2.91 9.67
CA LYS A 132 3.47 2.93 9.09
C LYS A 132 3.47 3.57 7.69
N LYS A 133 4.18 4.69 7.50
CA LYS A 133 4.29 5.36 6.19
C LYS A 133 5.00 4.49 5.14
N ALA A 134 6.11 3.87 5.52
CA ALA A 134 6.88 3.01 4.64
C ALA A 134 6.14 1.70 4.26
N LEU A 135 5.31 1.16 5.16
CA LEU A 135 4.52 -0.04 4.90
C LEU A 135 3.22 0.22 4.12
N PHE A 136 2.73 1.46 4.07
CA PHE A 136 1.46 1.79 3.41
C PHE A 136 1.40 1.32 1.94
N PRO A 137 2.41 1.57 1.08
CA PRO A 137 2.41 1.08 -0.30
C PRO A 137 2.35 -0.45 -0.39
N LEU A 138 3.04 -1.16 0.51
CA LEU A 138 3.00 -2.63 0.59
C LEU A 138 1.60 -3.12 0.96
N LEU A 139 0.98 -2.53 1.98
CA LEU A 139 -0.37 -2.91 2.41
C LEU A 139 -1.40 -2.73 1.28
N VAL A 140 -1.30 -1.65 0.50
CA VAL A 140 -2.14 -1.46 -0.69
C VAL A 140 -1.90 -2.55 -1.73
N LYS A 141 -0.63 -2.88 -2.04
CA LYS A 141 -0.27 -3.94 -3.00
C LYS A 141 -0.78 -5.32 -2.55
N LEU A 142 -0.65 -5.64 -1.26
CA LEU A 142 -1.12 -6.91 -0.69
C LEU A 142 -2.65 -7.05 -0.74
N ARG A 143 -3.37 -5.97 -0.40
CA ARG A 143 -4.84 -5.94 -0.45
C ARG A 143 -5.38 -6.11 -1.87
N ARG A 144 -4.68 -5.55 -2.87
CA ARG A 144 -5.02 -5.70 -4.30
C ARG A 144 -4.46 -6.96 -4.93
N ALA A 145 -3.65 -7.74 -4.21
CA ALA A 145 -2.91 -8.89 -4.73
C ALA A 145 -2.10 -8.58 -6.02
N THR A 146 -1.45 -7.41 -6.06
CA THR A 146 -0.64 -6.94 -7.21
C THR A 146 0.86 -7.08 -6.99
N LEU A 147 1.28 -7.64 -5.85
CA LEU A 147 2.68 -7.90 -5.56
C LEU A 147 3.15 -9.16 -6.33
N SER A 148 4.40 -9.20 -6.77
CA SER A 148 4.97 -10.37 -7.45
C SER A 148 4.83 -11.63 -6.60
N ASN A 149 4.49 -12.76 -7.24
CA ASN A 149 4.28 -14.05 -6.57
C ASN A 149 5.49 -14.43 -5.71
N ASP A 150 6.70 -14.28 -6.24
CA ASP A 150 7.95 -14.62 -5.53
C ASP A 150 8.17 -13.76 -4.28
N LEU A 151 7.81 -12.47 -4.36
CA LEU A 151 7.86 -11.55 -3.21
C LEU A 151 6.79 -11.90 -2.18
N VAL A 152 5.58 -12.28 -2.61
CA VAL A 152 4.51 -12.72 -1.71
C VAL A 152 4.91 -14.01 -1.00
N ILE A 153 5.46 -15.00 -1.72
CA ILE A 153 5.95 -16.27 -1.15
C ILE A 153 7.02 -16.00 -0.10
N SER A 154 7.99 -15.13 -0.43
CA SER A 154 9.09 -14.80 0.47
C SER A 154 8.62 -14.04 1.71
N LEU A 155 7.74 -13.05 1.52
CA LEU A 155 7.14 -12.29 2.62
C LEU A 155 6.26 -13.18 3.49
N ALA A 156 5.42 -14.02 2.90
CA ALA A 156 4.57 -14.96 3.62
C ALA A 156 5.40 -15.95 4.42
N SER A 157 6.55 -16.40 3.92
CA SER A 157 7.47 -17.27 4.65
C SER A 157 8.10 -16.56 5.86
N VAL A 158 8.48 -15.28 5.71
CA VAL A 158 8.94 -14.46 6.85
C VAL A 158 7.86 -14.34 7.91
N LEU A 159 6.65 -13.94 7.50
CA LEU A 159 5.53 -13.74 8.41
C LEU A 159 5.04 -15.05 9.03
N TYR A 160 5.08 -16.15 8.29
CA TYR A 160 4.83 -17.49 8.81
C TYR A 160 5.79 -17.77 9.96
N HIS A 161 7.11 -17.78 9.72
CA HIS A 161 8.11 -18.03 10.78
C HIS A 161 7.98 -17.07 11.97
N LEU A 162 7.57 -15.83 11.72
CA LEU A 162 7.32 -14.85 12.79
C LEU A 162 6.11 -15.23 13.66
N GLN A 163 5.07 -15.87 13.10
CA GLN A 163 3.93 -16.39 13.86
C GLN A 163 4.27 -17.57 14.77
N GLN A 164 5.43 -18.22 14.61
CA GLN A 164 5.85 -19.33 15.46
C GLN A 164 6.76 -18.82 16.60
N CYS A 165 6.38 -19.12 17.84
CA CYS A 165 7.02 -18.60 19.06
C CYS A 165 8.55 -18.79 19.11
N ASN A 166 9.08 -19.88 18.51
CA ASN A 166 10.50 -20.26 18.63
C ASN A 166 11.28 -20.15 17.30
N GLN A 167 10.73 -19.46 16.29
CA GLN A 167 11.31 -19.46 14.94
C GLN A 167 11.79 -18.08 14.47
N ASN A 168 12.09 -17.16 15.40
CA ASN A 168 12.62 -15.83 15.07
C ASN A 168 13.89 -15.89 14.20
N ASN A 169 14.81 -16.82 14.49
CA ASN A 169 16.02 -17.01 13.68
C ASN A 169 15.70 -17.38 12.23
N LEU A 170 14.66 -18.20 12.02
CA LEU A 170 14.20 -18.62 10.70
C LEU A 170 13.46 -17.49 9.97
N ALA A 171 12.74 -16.64 10.71
CA ALA A 171 12.14 -15.43 10.17
C ALA A 171 13.24 -14.46 9.67
N ILE A 172 14.32 -14.28 10.44
CA ILE A 172 15.47 -13.48 10.05
C ILE A 172 16.16 -14.08 8.82
N GLU A 173 16.41 -15.39 8.79
CA GLU A 173 17.02 -16.06 7.63
C GLU A 173 16.17 -15.88 6.36
N SER A 174 14.84 -16.05 6.48
CA SER A 174 13.90 -15.83 5.38
C SER A 174 13.89 -14.38 4.92
N TYR A 175 13.99 -13.44 5.86
CA TYR A 175 14.09 -12.01 5.57
C TYR A 175 15.39 -11.69 4.82
N MET A 176 16.50 -12.31 5.18
CA MET A 176 17.77 -12.14 4.47
C MET A 176 17.66 -12.63 3.02
N LYS A 177 17.05 -13.79 2.78
CA LYS A 177 16.77 -14.29 1.41
C LYS A 177 15.91 -13.30 0.63
N LEU A 178 14.79 -12.84 1.22
CA LEU A 178 13.90 -11.84 0.62
C LEU A 178 14.65 -10.55 0.25
N SER A 179 15.48 -10.00 1.13
CA SER A 179 16.18 -8.73 0.90
C SER A 179 17.26 -8.84 -0.18
N ILE A 180 17.97 -9.98 -0.25
CA ILE A 180 19.00 -10.26 -1.25
C ILE A 180 18.40 -10.53 -2.64
N GLY A 181 17.13 -10.91 -2.75
CA GLY A 181 16.51 -11.26 -4.03
C GLY A 181 16.21 -12.74 -4.24
N ASN A 182 16.54 -13.59 -3.27
CA ASN A 182 16.25 -15.02 -3.33
C ASN A 182 14.84 -15.31 -2.82
N VAL A 183 14.15 -16.27 -3.45
CA VAL A 183 12.81 -16.68 -3.02
C VAL A 183 12.91 -17.51 -1.74
N ALA A 184 12.32 -17.03 -0.65
CA ALA A 184 12.27 -17.73 0.63
C ALA A 184 11.04 -18.63 0.70
N TRP A 185 11.23 -19.91 0.97
CA TRP A 185 10.19 -20.91 1.18
C TRP A 185 10.19 -21.37 2.64
N PRO A 186 9.04 -21.71 3.25
CA PRO A 186 9.00 -22.16 4.63
C PRO A 186 9.59 -23.58 4.74
N ILE A 187 10.21 -23.89 5.87
CA ILE A 187 10.88 -25.19 6.05
C ILE A 187 9.87 -26.34 5.90
N GLY A 188 10.20 -27.31 5.04
CA GLY A 188 9.36 -28.48 4.76
C GLY A 188 8.36 -28.29 3.61
N VAL A 189 8.26 -27.08 3.03
CA VAL A 189 7.52 -26.84 1.78
C VAL A 189 8.51 -26.34 0.76
N THR A 190 8.86 -27.19 -0.19
CA THR A 190 9.72 -26.82 -1.31
C THR A 190 8.90 -26.90 -2.60
N SER A 191 9.15 -25.99 -3.54
CA SER A 191 8.48 -25.98 -4.85
C SER A 191 8.90 -27.13 -5.79
N VAL A 192 9.46 -28.22 -5.25
CA VAL A 192 10.10 -29.28 -6.04
C VAL A 192 9.30 -30.58 -6.00
N GLY A 193 8.56 -30.82 -7.08
CA GLY A 193 8.38 -32.18 -7.58
C GLY A 193 9.72 -32.74 -8.09
N ILE A 194 9.85 -34.05 -8.15
CA ILE A 194 11.08 -34.79 -8.56
C ILE A 194 11.64 -34.33 -9.92
N HIS A 195 10.83 -33.66 -10.75
CA HIS A 195 11.15 -33.19 -12.10
C HIS A 195 11.57 -31.70 -12.21
N ALA A 196 11.57 -30.91 -11.12
CA ALA A 196 11.91 -29.48 -11.17
C ALA A 196 13.40 -29.16 -10.91
N ARG A 197 14.26 -30.20 -10.80
CA ARG A 197 15.67 -30.09 -10.38
C ARG A 197 16.55 -29.28 -11.35
N SER A 198 16.17 -29.12 -12.61
CA SER A 198 16.95 -28.34 -13.61
C SER A 198 16.71 -26.83 -13.53
N ALA A 199 15.64 -26.36 -12.88
CA ALA A 199 15.35 -24.93 -12.70
C ALA A 199 15.92 -24.36 -11.39
N HIS A 200 16.27 -25.22 -10.44
CA HIS A 200 16.71 -24.83 -9.10
C HIS A 200 18.07 -24.11 -9.11
N SER A 201 18.94 -24.41 -10.08
CA SER A 201 20.22 -23.70 -10.27
C SER A 201 20.06 -22.27 -10.81
N LYS A 202 18.92 -21.93 -11.43
CA LYS A 202 18.58 -20.55 -11.83
C LYS A 202 17.88 -19.75 -10.73
N ILE A 203 17.39 -20.41 -9.68
CA ILE A 203 16.70 -19.78 -8.53
C ILE A 203 17.68 -19.48 -7.39
N GLN A 204 18.81 -20.20 -7.32
CA GLN A 204 19.93 -19.89 -6.43
C GLN A 204 20.90 -18.93 -7.12
N GLY A 205 20.52 -17.66 -7.25
CA GLY A 205 21.41 -16.58 -7.67
C GLY A 205 22.09 -16.81 -9.03
N SER A 206 21.40 -16.47 -10.12
CA SER A 206 22.13 -16.07 -11.32
C SER A 206 23.02 -14.86 -10.97
N ASP A 207 24.30 -14.91 -11.33
CA ASP A 207 25.39 -13.92 -11.11
C ASP A 207 25.14 -12.49 -11.69
N GLY A 208 23.91 -12.01 -11.65
CA GLY A 208 23.47 -10.70 -12.13
C GLY A 208 22.07 -10.28 -11.68
N GLN A 209 21.43 -10.99 -10.74
CA GLN A 209 20.13 -10.56 -10.22
C GLN A 209 20.33 -9.47 -9.15
N VAL A 210 19.83 -8.27 -9.46
CA VAL A 210 19.85 -7.13 -8.53
C VAL A 210 19.01 -7.47 -7.30
N ALA A 211 19.53 -7.17 -6.12
CA ALA A 211 18.84 -7.46 -4.87
C ALA A 211 17.50 -6.74 -4.79
N ASN A 212 16.49 -7.36 -4.15
CA ASN A 212 15.16 -6.76 -4.03
C ASN A 212 15.21 -5.37 -3.36
N VAL A 213 16.11 -5.21 -2.39
CA VAL A 213 16.36 -3.93 -1.70
C VAL A 213 16.94 -2.84 -2.62
N MET A 214 17.49 -3.22 -3.77
CA MET A 214 18.12 -2.33 -4.75
C MET A 214 17.21 -2.05 -5.96
N LEU A 215 16.02 -2.66 -6.06
CA LEU A 215 15.12 -2.49 -7.21
C LEU A 215 14.51 -1.08 -7.27
N ASP A 216 13.86 -0.65 -6.20
CA ASP A 216 13.20 0.65 -6.11
C ASP A 216 13.11 1.15 -4.67
N GLU A 217 12.98 2.47 -4.49
CA GLU A 217 12.91 3.11 -3.18
C GLU A 217 11.75 2.60 -2.33
N GLY A 218 10.55 2.47 -2.94
CA GLY A 218 9.37 2.00 -2.26
C GLY A 218 9.57 0.57 -1.73
N THR A 219 10.19 -0.28 -2.54
CA THR A 219 10.50 -1.66 -2.17
C THR A 219 11.54 -1.75 -1.07
N ARG A 220 12.60 -0.94 -1.16
CA ARG A 220 13.59 -0.84 -0.09
C ARG A 220 12.96 -0.45 1.24
N LEU A 221 12.14 0.60 1.25
CA LEU A 221 11.52 1.13 2.47
C LEU A 221 10.63 0.11 3.17
N TRP A 222 9.77 -0.60 2.42
CA TRP A 222 8.92 -1.60 3.07
C TRP A 222 9.73 -2.83 3.51
N ILE A 223 10.73 -3.28 2.75
CA ILE A 223 11.61 -4.40 3.16
C ILE A 223 12.31 -4.03 4.48
N THR A 224 12.95 -2.86 4.55
CA THR A 224 13.59 -2.38 5.79
C THR A 224 12.58 -2.29 6.94
N SER A 225 11.35 -1.88 6.67
CA SER A 225 10.28 -1.81 7.66
C SER A 225 9.83 -3.18 8.17
N ILE A 226 9.84 -4.23 7.34
CA ILE A 226 9.56 -5.60 7.79
C ILE A 226 10.59 -6.05 8.84
N LYS A 227 11.88 -5.70 8.68
CA LYS A 227 12.88 -5.98 9.72
C LYS A 227 12.52 -5.31 11.05
N ARG A 228 12.04 -4.07 11.03
CA ARG A 228 11.58 -3.36 12.24
C ARG A 228 10.45 -4.13 12.93
N LEU A 229 9.49 -4.66 12.16
CA LEU A 229 8.41 -5.50 12.71
C LEU A 229 8.94 -6.80 13.34
N ILE A 230 9.93 -7.45 12.71
CA ILE A 230 10.55 -8.66 13.27
C ILE A 230 11.20 -8.34 14.63
N THR A 231 11.97 -7.25 14.71
CA THR A 231 12.64 -6.83 15.95
C THR A 231 11.64 -6.43 17.03
N PHE A 232 10.55 -5.73 16.67
CA PHE A 232 9.46 -5.42 17.60
C PHE A 232 8.80 -6.70 18.14
N HIS A 233 8.48 -7.66 17.27
CA HIS A 233 7.85 -8.91 17.68
C HIS A 233 8.79 -9.77 18.56
N GLU A 234 10.09 -9.74 18.28
CA GLU A 234 11.09 -10.37 19.14
C GLU A 234 11.15 -9.72 20.53
N TRP A 235 11.08 -8.38 20.61
CA TRP A 235 11.00 -7.66 21.88
C TRP A 235 9.72 -8.02 22.65
N LEU A 236 8.59 -8.07 21.96
CA LEU A 236 7.30 -8.42 22.56
C LEU A 236 7.31 -9.82 23.16
N ASN A 237 7.92 -10.80 22.48
CA ASN A 237 8.00 -12.17 22.99
C ASN A 237 9.00 -12.36 24.13
N ARG A 238 9.89 -11.40 24.36
CA ARG A 238 10.87 -11.42 25.45
C ARG A 238 10.36 -10.77 26.74
N THR A 239 9.30 -9.96 26.63
CA THR A 239 8.71 -9.17 27.72
C THR A 239 7.52 -9.91 28.31
#